data_AF-A0A382UHY4-F1
#
_entry.id   AF-A0A382UHY4-F1
#
_cell.length_a   1.000
_cell.length_b   1.000
_cell.length_c   1.000
_cell.angle_alpha   90.00
_cell.angle_beta   90.00
_cell.angle_gamma   90.00
#
_symmetry.space_group_name_H-M   'P 1'
#
loop_
_entity.id
_entity.type
_entity.pdbx_description
1 polymer ?
#
loop_
_entity_poly.entity_id
_entity_poly.type
_entity_poly.pdbx_seq_one_letter_code
_entity_poly.pdbx_strand_id
1 'polypeptide(L)'
;MTINSTKYRIPKNLYNNIDRPSVGLIVLNTDFTFERDFVRLYNEHQPEFDFYFNRIHFANPMTPDSLAAIEGDLTQVSNEILPGYDLDLVVFNCTSSSSILGDDAVKLAIQKSKPSAKVLTTSQAVVGNIMLK
;
A
#
# COMPACT_ATOMS: atom_id res chain seq x y z
N MET A 1 23.91 -3.45 -12.83
CA MET A 1 25.10 -3.21 -12.00
C MET A 1 25.07 -4.23 -10.88
N THR A 2 26.00 -5.18 -10.85
CA THR A 2 25.98 -6.31 -9.90
C THR A 2 26.67 -5.89 -8.61
N ILE A 3 25.91 -5.71 -7.53
CA ILE A 3 26.48 -5.40 -6.21
C ILE A 3 26.89 -6.73 -5.56
N ASN A 4 28.18 -7.04 -5.56
CA ASN A 4 28.71 -8.20 -4.84
C ASN A 4 28.85 -7.85 -3.34
N SER A 5 27.86 -8.26 -2.54
CA SER A 5 27.97 -8.19 -1.07
C SER A 5 28.97 -9.22 -0.57
N THR A 6 30.03 -8.79 0.12
CA THR A 6 31.01 -9.67 0.78
C THR A 6 30.49 -10.29 2.08
N LYS A 7 29.32 -9.85 2.57
CA LYS A 7 28.77 -10.27 3.86
C LYS A 7 27.72 -11.37 3.76
N TYR A 8 27.06 -11.52 2.60
CA TYR A 8 26.01 -12.51 2.39
C TYR A 8 26.16 -13.18 1.02
N ARG A 9 26.07 -14.52 1.00
CA ARG A 9 25.94 -15.27 -0.27
C ARG A 9 24.54 -15.02 -0.81
N ILE A 10 24.40 -14.09 -1.74
CA ILE A 10 23.15 -13.82 -2.46
C ILE A 10 22.81 -15.06 -3.29
N PRO A 11 21.74 -15.82 -2.98
CA PRO A 11 21.35 -16.99 -3.76
C PRO A 11 21.03 -16.60 -5.21
N LYS A 12 21.38 -17.51 -6.15
CA LYS A 12 21.26 -17.29 -7.60
C LYS A 12 19.84 -16.93 -8.06
N ASN A 13 18.80 -17.27 -7.29
CA ASN A 13 17.41 -16.96 -7.59
C ASN A 13 17.06 -15.47 -7.42
N LEU A 14 17.87 -14.67 -6.70
CA LEU A 14 17.70 -13.23 -6.56
C LEU A 14 18.12 -12.44 -7.83
N TYR A 15 18.70 -13.11 -8.82
CA TYR A 15 19.10 -12.51 -10.10
C TYR A 15 18.06 -12.68 -11.21
N ASN A 16 16.96 -13.38 -10.95
CA ASN A 16 15.87 -13.40 -11.91
C ASN A 16 15.20 -12.02 -11.87
N ASN A 17 15.46 -11.20 -12.90
CA ASN A 17 14.61 -10.05 -13.23
C ASN A 17 13.24 -10.60 -13.63
N ILE A 18 12.44 -10.94 -12.63
CA ILE A 18 11.00 -11.10 -12.80
C ILE A 18 10.47 -9.68 -12.62
N ASP A 19 9.92 -9.10 -13.68
CA ASP A 19 9.24 -7.82 -13.62
C ASP A 19 7.92 -8.04 -12.87
N ARG A 20 8.02 -8.08 -11.53
CA ARG A 20 6.89 -8.30 -10.62
C ARG A 20 6.24 -6.95 -10.39
N PRO A 21 4.91 -6.83 -10.54
CA PRO A 21 4.20 -5.62 -10.17
C PRO A 21 4.54 -5.20 -8.74
N SER A 22 4.73 -3.90 -8.54
CA SER A 22 5.08 -3.28 -7.27
C SER A 22 3.84 -2.69 -6.60
N VAL A 23 3.54 -3.15 -5.39
CA VAL A 23 2.33 -2.80 -4.65
C VAL A 23 2.68 -2.02 -3.37
N GLY A 24 2.24 -0.77 -3.29
CA GLY A 24 2.29 0.02 -2.06
C GLY A 24 1.08 -0.26 -1.17
N LEU A 25 1.30 -0.41 0.13
CA LEU A 25 0.27 -0.64 1.13
C LEU A 25 0.38 0.47 2.19
N ILE A 26 -0.60 1.37 2.22
CA ILE A 26 -0.70 2.43 3.24
C ILE A 26 -1.60 1.91 4.36
N VAL A 27 -1.07 1.84 5.57
CA VAL A 27 -1.78 1.30 6.75
C VAL A 27 -1.77 2.32 7.88
N LEU A 28 -2.70 2.26 8.82
CA LEU A 28 -2.69 3.18 9.96
C LEU A 28 -1.47 2.89 10.86
N ASN A 29 -0.87 3.94 11.41
CA ASN A 29 0.21 3.81 12.40
C ASN A 29 -0.22 3.09 13.69
N THR A 30 -1.53 3.01 13.96
CA THR A 30 -2.13 2.29 15.09
C THR A 30 -2.56 0.86 14.75
N ASP A 31 -2.38 0.39 13.51
CA ASP A 31 -2.78 -0.95 13.11
C ASP A 31 -1.78 -2.00 13.64
N PHE A 32 -2.27 -2.95 14.45
CA PHE A 32 -1.46 -4.01 15.06
C PHE A 32 -1.41 -5.30 14.24
N THR A 33 -2.24 -5.43 13.22
CA THR A 33 -2.63 -6.73 12.64
C THR A 33 -2.34 -6.81 11.15
N PHE A 34 -2.57 -5.75 10.38
CA PHE A 34 -2.61 -5.86 8.92
C PHE A 34 -1.30 -6.37 8.33
N GLU A 35 -0.16 -5.76 8.68
CA GLU A 35 1.14 -6.18 8.15
C GLU A 35 1.44 -7.64 8.48
N ARG A 36 1.12 -8.09 9.71
CA ARG A 36 1.33 -9.48 10.15
C ARG A 36 0.47 -10.44 9.35
N ASP A 37 -0.83 -10.15 9.23
CA ASP A 37 -1.78 -11.03 8.55
C ASP A 37 -1.55 -11.03 7.05
N PHE A 38 -1.22 -9.89 6.45
CA PHE A 38 -0.87 -9.78 5.04
C PHE A 38 0.36 -10.61 4.70
N VAL A 39 1.43 -10.54 5.51
CA VAL A 39 2.63 -11.36 5.29
C VAL A 39 2.33 -12.84 5.43
N ARG A 40 1.47 -13.24 6.38
CA ARG A 40 1.02 -14.65 6.50
C ARG A 40 0.29 -15.09 5.23
N LEU A 41 -0.73 -14.35 4.80
CA LEU A 41 -1.54 -14.67 3.63
C LEU A 41 -0.72 -14.66 2.33
N TYR A 42 0.18 -13.69 2.17
CA TYR A 42 1.08 -13.61 1.02
C TYR A 42 1.95 -14.87 0.92
N ASN A 43 2.49 -15.35 2.05
CA ASN A 43 3.28 -16.58 2.06
C ASN A 43 2.44 -17.84 1.80
N GLU A 44 1.18 -17.88 2.22
CA GLU A 44 0.29 -19.00 1.95
C GLU A 44 -0.14 -19.07 0.48
N HIS A 45 -0.44 -17.91 -0.13
CA HIS A 45 -0.97 -17.83 -1.48
C HIS A 45 0.08 -17.63 -2.58
N GLN A 46 1.31 -17.26 -2.22
CA GLN A 46 2.45 -17.04 -3.13
C GLN A 46 2.08 -16.20 -4.38
N PRO A 47 1.44 -15.02 -4.24
CA PRO A 47 1.06 -14.23 -5.39
C PRO A 47 2.30 -13.66 -6.11
N GLU A 48 2.13 -13.28 -7.38
CA GLU A 48 3.22 -12.82 -8.25
C GLU A 48 3.36 -11.28 -8.31
N PHE A 49 3.48 -10.63 -7.15
CA PHE A 49 3.80 -9.20 -7.05
C PHE A 49 4.70 -8.95 -5.84
N ASP A 50 5.41 -7.82 -5.78
CA ASP A 50 6.17 -7.39 -4.61
C ASP A 50 5.41 -6.31 -3.84
N PHE A 51 5.58 -6.21 -2.53
CA PHE A 51 4.83 -5.28 -1.68
C PHE A 51 5.70 -4.45 -0.74
N TYR A 52 5.24 -3.23 -0.45
CA TYR A 52 5.94 -2.24 0.36
C TYR A 52 4.95 -1.51 1.26
N PHE A 53 5.24 -1.44 2.56
CA PHE A 53 4.40 -0.75 3.53
C PHE A 53 4.88 0.68 3.77
N ASN A 54 3.94 1.59 3.97
CA ASN A 54 4.17 2.79 4.78
C ASN A 54 2.99 3.02 5.73
N ARG A 55 3.24 3.71 6.84
CA ARG A 55 2.25 3.99 7.87
C ARG A 55 1.82 5.44 7.81
N ILE A 56 0.51 5.67 7.76
CA ILE A 56 -0.07 7.00 7.86
C ILE A 56 -0.42 7.33 9.31
N HIS A 57 -0.15 8.57 9.72
CA HIS A 57 -0.52 9.02 11.05
C HIS A 57 -2.04 9.08 11.20
N PHE A 58 -2.53 8.56 12.31
CA PHE A 58 -3.93 8.69 12.71
C PHE A 58 -4.03 9.27 14.11
N ALA A 59 -4.87 10.30 14.25
CA ALA A 59 -5.13 10.96 15.51
C ALA A 59 -6.30 10.30 16.25
N ASN A 60 -6.05 9.86 17.49
CA ASN A 60 -7.11 9.38 18.37
C ASN A 60 -7.78 10.54 19.14
N PRO A 61 -9.09 10.48 19.43
CA PRO A 61 -10.01 9.36 19.18
C PRO A 61 -10.47 9.24 17.72
N MET A 62 -11.02 8.09 17.36
CA MET A 62 -11.62 7.87 16.04
C MET A 62 -12.95 8.61 15.89
N THR A 63 -12.91 9.70 15.14
CA THR A 63 -14.06 10.55 14.80
C THR A 63 -14.09 10.77 13.29
N PRO A 64 -15.23 11.17 12.71
CA PRO A 64 -15.28 11.55 11.30
C PRO A 64 -14.22 12.59 10.92
N ASP A 65 -13.99 13.58 11.79
CA ASP A 65 -12.98 14.62 11.57
C ASP A 65 -11.55 14.06 11.56
N SER A 66 -11.21 13.16 12.50
CA SER A 66 -9.86 12.57 12.53
C SER A 66 -9.63 11.60 11.36
N LEU A 67 -10.69 10.94 10.86
CA LEU A 67 -10.63 10.12 9.65
C LEU A 67 -10.48 10.94 8.38
N ALA A 68 -11.14 12.11 8.31
CA ALA A 68 -11.04 13.03 7.18
C ALA A 68 -9.67 13.72 7.11
N ALA A 69 -9.06 14.02 8.27
CA ALA A 69 -7.74 14.66 8.33
C ALA A 69 -6.64 13.83 7.65
N ILE A 70 -6.81 12.51 7.51
CA ILE A 70 -5.86 11.61 6.86
C ILE A 70 -5.57 12.01 5.40
N GLU A 71 -6.53 12.61 4.70
CA GLU A 71 -6.36 13.00 3.29
C GLU A 71 -5.14 13.88 3.07
N GLY A 72 -4.86 14.79 4.02
CA GLY A 72 -3.73 15.72 3.94
C GLY A 72 -2.36 15.04 3.89
N ASP A 73 -2.25 13.85 4.48
CA ASP A 73 -0.99 13.11 4.60
C ASP A 73 -0.81 12.05 3.50
N LEU A 74 -1.87 11.70 2.76
CA LEU A 74 -1.85 10.62 1.77
C LEU A 74 -0.78 10.82 0.69
N THR A 75 -0.62 12.04 0.17
CA THR A 75 0.37 12.36 -0.86
C THR A 75 1.80 12.15 -0.35
N GLN A 76 2.09 12.59 0.89
CA GLN A 76 3.41 12.43 1.47
C GLN A 76 3.71 10.95 1.76
N VAL A 77 2.79 10.26 2.43
CA VAL A 77 2.97 8.87 2.85
C VAL A 77 3.12 7.94 1.63
N SER A 78 2.37 8.19 0.56
CA SER A 78 2.55 7.45 -0.69
C SER A 78 3.89 7.74 -1.36
N ASN A 79 4.38 8.99 -1.34
CA ASN A 79 5.70 9.34 -1.89
C ASN A 79 6.85 8.63 -1.15
N GLU A 80 6.70 8.46 0.16
CA GLU A 80 7.67 7.78 1.03
C GLU A 80 7.77 6.27 0.74
N ILE A 81 6.79 5.66 0.08
CA ILE A 81 6.91 4.31 -0.45
C ILE A 81 7.79 4.36 -1.71
N LEU A 82 9.03 3.88 -1.61
CA LEU A 82 10.03 3.90 -2.69
C LEU A 82 10.17 5.29 -3.35
N PRO A 83 10.77 6.28 -2.66
CA PRO A 83 10.90 7.63 -3.19
C PRO A 83 11.62 7.67 -4.54
N GLY A 84 11.06 8.40 -5.51
CA GLY A 84 11.60 8.51 -6.86
C GLY A 84 11.27 7.36 -7.81
N TYR A 85 10.58 6.31 -7.33
CA TYR A 85 10.04 5.23 -8.15
C TYR A 85 8.52 5.32 -8.21
N ASP A 86 7.90 4.89 -9.31
CA ASP A 86 6.45 4.73 -9.35
C ASP A 86 6.05 3.32 -8.87
N LEU A 87 4.75 3.13 -8.61
CA LEU A 87 4.17 1.85 -8.19
C LEU A 87 3.08 1.43 -9.18
N ASP A 88 2.86 0.13 -9.35
CA ASP A 88 1.78 -0.37 -10.20
C ASP A 88 0.41 -0.22 -9.53
N LEU A 89 0.38 -0.39 -8.20
CA LEU A 89 -0.81 -0.30 -7.36
C LEU A 89 -0.46 0.31 -6.01
N VAL A 90 -1.32 1.19 -5.50
CA VAL A 90 -1.32 1.61 -4.10
C VAL A 90 -2.66 1.25 -3.47
N VAL A 91 -2.60 0.52 -2.36
CA VAL A 91 -3.77 0.17 -1.55
C VAL A 91 -3.80 1.05 -0.31
N PHE A 92 -4.90 1.78 -0.12
CA PHE A 92 -5.15 2.49 1.13
C PHE A 92 -6.00 1.63 2.07
N ASN A 93 -5.39 1.22 3.19
CA ASN A 93 -5.96 0.29 4.14
C ASN A 93 -6.59 0.99 5.35
N CYS A 94 -7.70 1.66 5.08
CA CYS A 94 -8.58 2.13 6.14
C CYS A 94 -10.01 2.24 5.60
N THR A 95 -10.83 1.22 5.86
CA THR A 95 -12.22 1.18 5.38
C THR A 95 -13.02 2.38 5.89
N SER A 96 -12.85 2.76 7.17
CA SER A 96 -13.55 3.89 7.77
C SER A 96 -13.18 5.22 7.10
N SER A 97 -11.89 5.52 6.93
CA SER A 97 -11.48 6.75 6.22
C SER A 97 -11.85 6.73 4.76
N SER A 98 -11.77 5.59 4.08
CA SER A 98 -12.19 5.47 2.67
C SER A 98 -13.67 5.81 2.51
N SER A 99 -14.53 5.39 3.44
CA SER A 99 -15.95 5.72 3.44
C SER A 99 -16.25 7.20 3.74
N ILE A 100 -15.38 7.89 4.49
CA ILE A 100 -15.54 9.31 4.81
C ILE A 100 -15.00 10.20 3.69
N LEU A 101 -13.82 9.87 3.16
CA LEU A 101 -13.14 10.64 2.11
C LEU A 101 -13.74 10.43 0.73
N GLY A 102 -14.21 9.21 0.46
CA GLY A 102 -14.55 8.77 -0.88
C GLY A 102 -13.30 8.36 -1.67
N ASP A 103 -13.50 7.40 -2.57
CA ASP A 103 -12.38 6.78 -3.29
C ASP A 103 -11.68 7.72 -4.26
N ASP A 104 -12.41 8.66 -4.86
CA ASP A 104 -11.85 9.63 -5.80
C ASP A 104 -10.87 10.59 -5.10
N ALA A 105 -11.20 11.03 -3.88
CA ALA A 105 -10.30 11.87 -3.09
C ALA A 105 -9.01 11.14 -2.74
N VAL A 106 -9.12 9.89 -2.28
CA VAL A 106 -7.97 9.02 -1.97
C VAL A 106 -7.10 8.81 -3.22
N LYS A 107 -7.74 8.51 -4.36
CA LYS A 107 -7.06 8.34 -5.65
C LYS A 107 -6.31 9.59 -6.07
N LEU A 108 -6.97 10.75 -6.06
CA LEU A 108 -6.36 12.02 -6.43
C LEU A 108 -5.19 12.37 -5.52
N ALA A 109 -5.30 12.14 -4.20
CA ALA A 109 -4.23 12.41 -3.26
C ALA A 109 -2.99 11.53 -3.50
N ILE A 110 -3.18 10.23 -3.75
CA ILE A 110 -2.08 9.30 -4.02
C ILE A 110 -1.44 9.57 -5.38
N GLN A 111 -2.24 9.86 -6.42
CA GLN A 111 -1.72 10.09 -7.77
C GLN A 111 -0.91 11.39 -7.91
N LYS A 112 -0.96 12.29 -6.92
CA LYS A 112 -0.03 13.44 -6.85
C LYS A 112 1.43 13.00 -6.67
N SER A 113 1.70 11.89 -6.01
CA SER A 113 3.06 11.37 -5.78
C SER A 113 3.39 10.11 -6.58
N LYS A 114 2.38 9.31 -6.93
CA LYS A 114 2.49 8.08 -7.74
C LYS A 114 1.56 8.16 -8.96
N PRO A 115 1.94 8.93 -10.00
CA PRO A 115 1.00 9.34 -11.06
C PRO A 115 0.44 8.19 -11.90
N SER A 116 1.21 7.13 -12.14
CA SER A 116 0.75 5.99 -12.93
C SER A 116 0.09 4.88 -12.10
N ALA A 117 0.22 4.94 -10.77
CA ALA A 117 -0.34 3.94 -9.89
C ALA A 117 -1.86 3.85 -10.00
N LYS A 118 -2.35 2.61 -10.12
CA LYS A 118 -3.75 2.32 -9.78
C LYS A 118 -3.92 2.53 -8.29
N VAL A 119 -5.12 2.93 -7.88
CA VAL A 119 -5.45 3.12 -6.47
C VAL A 119 -6.64 2.23 -6.13
N LEU A 120 -6.52 1.52 -5.01
CA LEU A 120 -7.58 0.67 -4.48
C LEU A 120 -7.79 0.99 -3.01
N THR A 121 -9.03 1.26 -2.62
CA THR A 121 -9.40 1.31 -1.20
C THR A 121 -9.93 -0.05 -0.74
N THR A 122 -9.80 -0.36 0.55
CA THR A 122 -10.37 -1.61 1.09
C THR A 122 -11.90 -1.63 0.98
N SER A 123 -12.56 -0.47 1.06
CA SER A 123 -14.01 -0.35 0.81
C SER A 123 -14.38 -0.77 -0.62
N GLN A 124 -13.64 -0.31 -1.63
CA GLN A 124 -13.83 -0.72 -3.02
C GLN A 124 -13.59 -2.21 -3.22
N ALA A 125 -12.52 -2.76 -2.63
CA ALA A 125 -12.18 -4.16 -2.77
C ALA A 125 -13.31 -5.07 -2.27
N VAL A 126 -13.93 -4.72 -1.14
CA VAL A 126 -15.08 -5.47 -0.59
C VAL A 126 -16.29 -5.40 -1.51
N VAL A 127 -16.65 -4.20 -1.98
CA VAL A 127 -17.81 -4.03 -2.90
C VAL A 127 -17.58 -4.76 -4.21
N GLY A 128 -16.39 -4.63 -4.80
CA GLY A 128 -16.01 -5.32 -6.04
C GLY A 128 -16.13 -6.84 -5.92
N ASN A 129 -15.69 -7.42 -4.81
CA ASN A 129 -15.79 -8.86 -4.57
C ASN A 129 -17.25 -9.37 -4.45
N ILE A 130 -18.16 -8.55 -3.94
CA ILE A 130 -19.60 -8.90 -3.89
C ILE A 130 -20.18 -8.89 -5.31
N MET A 131 -19.82 -7.90 -6.14
CA MET A 131 -20.37 -7.74 -7.49
C MET A 131 -19.82 -8.75 -8.51
N LEU A 132 -18.71 -9.43 -8.17
CA LEU A 132 -18.10 -10.48 -9.01
C LEU A 132 -18.63 -11.89 -8.68
N LYS A 133 -19.55 -12.02 -7.72
CA LYS A 133 -20.25 -13.27 -7.37
C LYS A 133 -21.69 -13.23 -7.84
#